data_AF-A0A7S3X5P5-F1
#
_entry.id   AF-A0A7S3X5P5-F1
#
_cell.length_a   1.000
_cell.length_b   1.000
_cell.length_c   1.000
_cell.angle_alpha   90.00
_cell.angle_beta   90.00
_cell.angle_gamma   90.00
#
_symmetry.space_group_name_H-M   'P 1'
#
loop_
_entity.id
_entity.type
_entity.pdbx_description
1 polymer ?
#
loop_
_entity_poly.entity_id
_entity_poly.type
_entity_poly.pdbx_seq_one_letter_code
_entity_poly.pdbx_strand_id
1 'polypeptide(L)'
;ALIMLFLFVMMSLVVFATLMFNAESGTWDPVRLQFVRDDGQPTPFESIPRAMWWCIVTMTTVGYGDDTPITVAGYLIATVCMFVGLVILALPITIIGANFDELYREMRKKEHLRKQKLRELAAEQAANCPEKSGVRSRLSRGLRANSGDPEAEDVKPLILIQDCMRAANVRLA
;
A
#
# COMPACT_ATOMS: atom_id res chain seq x y z
N ALA A 1 3.78 3.83 -15.51
CA ALA A 1 2.82 4.54 -14.63
C ALA A 1 3.53 5.35 -13.54
N LEU A 2 4.32 4.72 -12.67
CA LEU A 2 5.02 5.41 -11.56
C LEU A 2 5.95 6.56 -12.04
N ILE A 3 6.68 6.39 -13.14
CA ILE A 3 7.54 7.44 -13.71
C ILE A 3 6.72 8.66 -14.16
N MET A 4 5.57 8.44 -14.83
CA MET A 4 4.69 9.52 -15.27
C MET A 4 4.12 10.30 -14.09
N LEU A 5 3.81 9.59 -13.01
CA LEU A 5 3.33 10.20 -11.77
C LEU A 5 4.43 11.00 -11.06
N PHE A 6 5.65 10.48 -11.02
CA PHE A 6 6.80 11.20 -10.49
C PHE A 6 7.06 12.49 -11.27
N LEU A 7 6.99 12.45 -12.61
CA LEU A 7 7.11 13.63 -13.45
C LEU A 7 5.98 14.64 -13.19
N PHE A 8 4.75 14.16 -12.96
CA PHE A 8 3.61 15.03 -12.63
C PHE A 8 3.80 15.73 -11.28
N VAL A 9 4.27 15.01 -10.25
CA VAL A 9 4.62 15.57 -8.94
C VAL A 9 5.71 16.64 -9.11
N MET A 10 6.80 16.32 -9.81
CA MET A 10 7.90 17.26 -10.01
C MET A 10 7.49 18.51 -10.78
N MET A 11 6.69 18.36 -11.85
CA MET A 11 6.16 19.50 -12.60
C MET A 11 5.29 20.39 -11.71
N SER A 12 4.38 19.79 -10.92
CA SER A 12 3.51 20.54 -10.01
C SER A 12 4.30 21.30 -8.94
N LEU A 13 5.35 20.69 -8.38
CA LEU A 13 6.23 21.32 -7.40
C LEU A 13 6.94 22.54 -7.99
N VAL A 14 7.49 22.42 -9.20
CA VAL A 14 8.15 23.55 -9.89
C VAL A 14 7.16 24.67 -10.15
N VAL A 15 5.96 24.36 -10.67
CA VAL A 15 4.93 25.36 -10.97
C VAL A 15 4.51 26.11 -9.69
N PHE A 16 4.17 25.40 -8.61
CA PHE A 16 3.78 26.05 -7.36
C PHE A 16 4.93 26.82 -6.72
N ALA A 17 6.18 26.34 -6.80
CA ALA A 17 7.35 27.05 -6.31
C ALA A 17 7.58 28.36 -7.08
N THR A 18 7.44 28.34 -8.41
CA THR A 18 7.55 29.55 -9.22
C THR A 18 6.43 30.53 -8.91
N LEU A 19 5.18 30.07 -8.76
CA LEU A 19 4.05 30.94 -8.39
C LEU A 19 4.24 31.55 -7.00
N MET A 20 4.67 30.75 -6.03
CA MET A 20 4.92 31.21 -4.67
C MET A 20 6.05 32.24 -4.63
N PHE A 21 7.16 31.96 -5.31
CA PHE A 21 8.25 32.92 -5.46
C PHE A 21 7.73 34.24 -6.03
N ASN A 22 7.02 34.22 -7.16
CA ASN A 22 6.50 35.46 -7.76
C ASN A 22 5.52 36.23 -6.85
N ALA A 23 4.75 35.53 -6.01
CA ALA A 23 3.82 36.17 -5.08
C ALA A 23 4.54 36.79 -3.86
N GLU A 24 5.67 36.23 -3.42
CA GLU A 24 6.34 36.59 -2.16
C GLU A 24 7.71 37.27 -2.32
N SER A 25 8.27 37.33 -3.54
CA SER A 25 9.60 37.92 -3.81
C SER A 25 9.67 39.42 -3.48
N GLY A 26 8.55 40.15 -3.56
CA GLY A 26 8.56 41.60 -3.37
C GLY A 26 9.47 42.34 -4.36
N THR A 27 10.14 43.39 -3.90
CA THR A 27 10.99 44.26 -4.72
C THR A 27 12.47 44.01 -4.45
N TRP A 28 13.31 44.18 -5.47
CA TRP A 28 14.76 44.06 -5.33
C TRP A 28 15.36 45.34 -4.76
N ASP A 29 16.02 45.25 -3.60
CA ASP A 29 16.74 46.38 -2.98
C ASP A 29 18.22 46.34 -3.38
N PRO A 30 18.71 47.30 -4.20
CA PRO A 30 20.09 47.30 -4.69
C PRO A 30 21.12 47.64 -3.59
N VAL A 31 20.72 48.20 -2.46
CA VAL A 31 21.64 48.54 -1.35
C VAL A 31 21.90 47.31 -0.48
N ARG A 32 20.87 46.51 -0.25
CA ARG A 32 20.95 45.30 0.59
C ARG A 32 21.22 44.02 -0.18
N LEU A 33 21.23 44.07 -1.52
CA LEU A 33 21.43 42.91 -2.42
C LEU A 33 20.48 41.74 -2.10
N GLN A 34 19.25 42.05 -1.69
CA GLN A 34 18.26 41.06 -1.31
C GLN A 34 16.85 41.52 -1.71
N PHE A 35 15.96 40.55 -1.81
CA PHE A 35 14.54 40.78 -2.03
C PHE A 35 13.88 41.26 -0.73
N VAL A 36 13.18 42.39 -0.82
CA VAL A 36 12.54 43.05 0.32
C VAL A 36 11.06 43.19 0.02
N ARG A 37 10.24 42.82 1.00
CA ARG A 37 8.80 42.96 0.98
C ARG A 37 8.37 44.42 1.12
N ASP A 38 7.09 44.67 0.91
CA ASP A 38 6.48 46.00 1.04
C ASP A 38 6.62 46.61 2.46
N ASP A 39 6.87 45.77 3.48
CA ASP A 39 7.08 46.19 4.86
C ASP A 39 8.56 46.42 5.23
N GLY A 40 9.46 46.36 4.26
CA GLY A 40 10.89 46.61 4.45
C GLY A 40 11.67 45.46 5.08
N GLN A 41 11.01 44.32 5.34
CA GLN A 41 11.65 43.12 5.88
C GLN A 41 12.15 42.19 4.75
N PRO A 42 13.22 41.41 4.97
CA PRO A 42 13.67 40.43 4.01
C PRO A 42 12.59 39.36 3.77
N THR A 43 12.43 38.95 2.52
CA THR A 43 11.53 37.83 2.18
C THR A 43 12.18 36.50 2.52
N PRO A 44 11.46 35.53 3.11
CA PRO A 44 11.96 34.16 3.23
C PRO A 44 12.17 33.52 1.85
N PHE A 45 11.46 33.97 0.82
CA PHE A 45 11.49 33.38 -0.53
C PHE A 45 12.56 34.05 -1.44
N GLU A 46 13.83 33.96 -1.05
CA GLU A 46 14.95 34.60 -1.78
C GLU A 46 15.25 33.97 -3.15
N SER A 47 14.87 32.71 -3.36
CA SER A 47 15.15 31.98 -4.60
C SER A 47 14.12 30.89 -4.88
N ILE A 48 14.01 30.48 -6.15
CA ILE A 48 13.11 29.41 -6.58
C ILE A 48 13.39 28.08 -5.83
N PRO A 49 14.65 27.66 -5.60
CA PRO A 49 14.92 26.45 -4.81
C PRO A 49 14.44 26.54 -3.36
N ARG A 50 14.50 27.71 -2.73
CA ARG A 50 13.95 27.89 -1.37
C ARG A 50 12.42 27.83 -1.37
N ALA A 51 11.77 28.44 -2.36
CA ALA A 51 10.32 28.27 -2.55
C ALA A 51 9.94 26.80 -2.83
N MET A 52 10.79 26.05 -3.55
CA MET A 52 10.60 24.63 -3.79
C MET A 52 10.67 23.82 -2.49
N TRP A 53 11.61 24.12 -1.59
CA TRP A 53 11.66 23.52 -0.26
C TRP A 53 10.33 23.70 0.49
N TRP A 54 9.84 24.95 0.55
CA TRP A 54 8.55 25.25 1.15
C TRP A 54 7.40 24.47 0.51
N CYS A 55 7.36 24.39 -0.82
CA CYS A 55 6.34 23.62 -1.55
C CYS A 55 6.42 22.12 -1.22
N ILE A 56 7.62 21.54 -1.13
CA ILE A 56 7.81 20.13 -0.77
C ILE A 56 7.26 19.86 0.64
N VAL A 57 7.67 20.65 1.62
CA VAL A 57 7.26 20.53 3.03
C VAL A 57 5.75 20.71 3.18
N THR A 58 5.15 21.62 2.42
CA THR A 58 3.71 21.91 2.45
C THR A 58 2.90 20.82 1.75
N MET A 59 3.28 20.40 0.53
CA MET A 59 2.58 19.35 -0.21
C MET A 59 2.67 18.00 0.49
N THR A 60 3.79 17.72 1.17
CA THR A 60 3.94 16.51 1.99
C THR A 60 3.29 16.61 3.37
N THR A 61 2.60 17.73 3.67
CA THR A 61 1.90 17.98 4.94
C THR A 61 2.81 17.97 6.17
N VAL A 62 4.12 18.13 6.00
CA VAL A 62 5.09 18.18 7.11
C VAL A 62 4.98 19.52 7.85
N GLY A 63 4.99 20.64 7.12
CA GLY A 63 4.70 21.97 7.66
C GLY A 63 5.59 22.40 8.83
N TYR A 64 6.92 22.45 8.64
CA TYR A 64 7.85 22.89 9.69
C TYR A 64 7.57 24.31 10.21
N GLY A 65 7.06 25.19 9.35
CA GLY A 65 6.81 26.60 9.69
C GLY A 65 8.06 27.47 9.74
N ASP A 66 9.17 26.99 9.16
CA ASP A 66 10.41 27.72 8.95
C ASP A 66 10.23 28.89 7.97
N ASP A 67 9.56 28.61 6.85
CA ASP A 67 9.15 29.61 5.87
C ASP A 67 7.62 29.62 5.77
N THR A 68 7.01 30.81 5.73
CA THR A 68 5.56 30.94 5.52
C THR A 68 5.24 32.12 4.60
N PRO A 69 4.28 31.98 3.68
CA PRO A 69 3.78 33.12 2.93
C PRO A 69 3.07 34.07 3.86
N ILE A 70 3.20 35.35 3.57
CA ILE A 70 2.64 36.45 4.36
C ILE A 70 1.70 37.31 3.52
N THR A 71 1.84 37.27 2.19
CA THR A 71 1.02 38.06 1.30
C THR A 71 -0.34 37.40 1.11
N VAL A 72 -1.37 38.19 0.86
CA VAL A 72 -2.72 37.68 0.58
C VAL A 72 -2.71 36.75 -0.64
N ALA A 73 -1.91 37.08 -1.66
CA ALA A 73 -1.73 36.25 -2.85
C ALA A 73 -1.03 34.92 -2.52
N GLY A 74 0.02 34.96 -1.70
CA GLY A 74 0.74 33.77 -1.24
C GLY A 74 -0.16 32.84 -0.40
N TYR A 75 -1.02 33.38 0.46
CA TYR A 75 -2.01 32.58 1.17
C TYR A 75 -2.99 31.88 0.21
N LEU A 76 -3.49 32.58 -0.81
CA LEU A 76 -4.38 31.97 -1.80
C LEU A 76 -3.67 30.83 -2.55
N ILE A 77 -2.44 31.07 -3.01
CA ILE A 77 -1.63 30.05 -3.69
C ILE A 77 -1.34 28.87 -2.76
N ALA A 78 -1.04 29.13 -1.49
CA ALA A 78 -0.79 28.09 -0.49
C ALA A 78 -2.01 27.18 -0.27
N THR A 79 -3.21 27.75 -0.16
CA THR A 79 -4.43 26.93 0.00
C THR A 79 -4.67 26.03 -1.20
N VAL A 80 -4.52 26.55 -2.43
CA VAL A 80 -4.66 25.76 -3.65
C VAL A 80 -3.58 24.67 -3.72
N CYS A 81 -2.34 25.02 -3.37
CA CYS A 81 -1.22 24.08 -3.32
C CYS A 81 -1.49 22.92 -2.35
N MET A 82 -2.05 23.17 -1.17
CA MET A 82 -2.42 22.13 -0.21
C MET A 82 -3.44 21.14 -0.77
N PHE A 83 -4.55 21.63 -1.36
CA PHE A 83 -5.56 20.75 -1.93
C PHE A 83 -5.05 19.96 -3.13
N VAL A 84 -4.31 20.61 -4.03
CA VAL A 84 -3.73 19.96 -5.21
C VAL A 84 -2.68 18.92 -4.78
N GLY A 85 -1.84 19.24 -3.80
CA GLY A 85 -0.85 18.31 -3.25
C GLY A 85 -1.48 17.02 -2.72
N LEU A 86 -2.58 17.12 -1.97
CA LEU A 86 -3.30 15.96 -1.47
C LEU A 86 -3.85 15.08 -2.59
N VAL A 87 -4.44 15.68 -3.63
CA VAL A 87 -4.97 14.94 -4.79
C VAL A 87 -3.83 14.24 -5.53
N ILE A 88 -2.70 14.91 -5.72
CA ILE A 88 -1.52 14.37 -6.39
C ILE A 88 -0.92 13.20 -5.60
N LEU A 89 -0.82 13.32 -4.27
CA LEU A 89 -0.28 12.27 -3.39
C LEU A 89 -1.22 11.06 -3.25
N ALA A 90 -2.52 11.21 -3.51
CA ALA A 90 -3.45 10.08 -3.50
C ALA A 90 -3.20 9.08 -4.64
N LEU A 91 -2.86 9.58 -5.83
CA LEU A 91 -2.66 8.76 -7.03
C LEU A 91 -1.56 7.67 -6.90
N PRO A 92 -0.33 7.93 -6.38
CA PRO A 92 0.67 6.89 -6.21
C PRO A 92 0.23 5.84 -5.18
N ILE A 93 -0.42 6.28 -4.10
CA ILE A 93 -0.91 5.40 -3.04
C ILE A 93 -1.94 4.42 -3.62
N THR A 94 -2.88 4.91 -4.44
CA THR A 94 -3.88 4.06 -5.11
C THR A 94 -3.24 3.06 -6.07
N ILE A 95 -2.27 3.48 -6.90
CA ILE A 95 -1.60 2.58 -7.86
C ILE A 95 -0.83 1.47 -7.14
N ILE A 96 -0.09 1.83 -6.09
CA ILE A 96 0.64 0.88 -5.27
C ILE A 96 -0.34 -0.09 -4.58
N GLY A 97 -1.45 0.43 -4.05
CA GLY A 97 -2.51 -0.37 -3.43
C GLY A 97 -3.15 -1.38 -4.39
N ALA A 98 -3.41 -0.97 -5.63
CA ALA A 98 -3.98 -1.86 -6.65
C ALA A 98 -3.02 -3.01 -7.00
N ASN A 99 -1.73 -2.73 -7.13
CA ASN A 99 -0.71 -3.77 -7.38
C ASN A 99 -0.63 -4.76 -6.22
N PHE A 100 -0.67 -4.27 -4.98
CA PHE A 100 -0.70 -5.15 -3.81
C PHE A 100 -1.99 -5.98 -3.76
N ASP A 101 -3.16 -5.39 -4.02
CA ASP A 101 -4.43 -6.13 -4.05
C ASP A 101 -4.40 -7.26 -5.08
N GLU A 102 -3.85 -7.02 -6.28
CA GLU A 102 -3.69 -8.05 -7.29
C GLU A 102 -2.76 -9.18 -6.83
N LEU A 103 -1.60 -8.83 -6.25
CA LEU A 103 -0.67 -9.82 -5.69
C LEU A 103 -1.34 -10.65 -4.57
N TYR A 104 -2.07 -10.00 -3.67
CA TYR A 104 -2.81 -10.67 -2.59
C TYR A 104 -3.89 -11.61 -3.15
N ARG A 105 -4.61 -11.20 -4.20
CA ARG A 105 -5.60 -12.05 -4.87
C ARG A 105 -4.96 -13.27 -5.50
N GLU A 106 -3.81 -13.12 -6.16
CA GLU A 106 -3.08 -14.25 -6.73
C GLU A 106 -2.62 -15.23 -5.65
N MET A 107 -2.07 -14.72 -4.54
CA MET A 107 -1.66 -15.57 -3.43
C MET A 107 -2.84 -16.37 -2.87
N ARG A 108 -3.99 -15.73 -2.63
CA ARG A 108 -5.21 -16.44 -2.17
C ARG A 108 -5.72 -17.45 -3.19
N LYS A 109 -5.72 -17.14 -4.48
CA LYS A 109 -6.11 -18.11 -5.53
C LYS A 109 -5.19 -19.34 -5.53
N LYS A 110 -3.87 -19.14 -5.43
CA LYS A 110 -2.88 -20.24 -5.34
C LYS A 110 -3.09 -21.08 -4.09
N GLU A 111 -3.40 -20.44 -2.96
CA GLU A 111 -3.71 -21.12 -1.71
C GLU A 111 -4.98 -21.97 -1.83
N HIS A 112 -6.08 -21.40 -2.34
CA HIS A 112 -7.33 -22.12 -2.56
C HIS A 112 -7.15 -23.31 -3.52
N LEU A 113 -6.41 -23.12 -4.62
CA LEU A 113 -6.11 -24.20 -5.57
C LEU A 113 -5.26 -25.30 -4.93
N ARG A 114 -4.29 -24.93 -4.08
CA ARG A 114 -3.48 -25.90 -3.32
C ARG A 114 -4.35 -26.72 -2.36
N LYS A 115 -5.27 -26.07 -1.64
CA LYS A 115 -6.23 -26.74 -0.76
C LYS A 115 -7.16 -27.68 -1.53
N GLN A 116 -7.65 -27.26 -2.71
CA GLN A 116 -8.49 -28.11 -3.57
C GLN A 116 -7.74 -29.35 -4.05
N LYS A 117 -6.52 -29.19 -4.60
CA LYS A 117 -5.68 -30.33 -5.02
C LYS A 117 -5.39 -31.28 -3.86
N LEU A 118 -5.11 -30.75 -2.67
CA LEU A 118 -4.85 -31.58 -1.49
C LEU A 118 -6.10 -32.36 -1.06
N ARG A 119 -7.31 -31.77 -1.16
CA ARG A 119 -8.58 -32.46 -0.90
C ARG A 119 -8.89 -33.54 -1.92
N GLU A 120 -8.63 -33.27 -3.20
CA GLU A 120 -8.81 -34.25 -4.29
C GLU A 120 -7.91 -35.48 -4.08
N LEU A 121 -6.61 -35.25 -3.81
CA LEU A 121 -5.66 -36.32 -3.50
C LEU A 121 -6.07 -37.14 -2.26
N ALA A 122 -6.54 -36.48 -1.19
CA ALA A 122 -7.01 -37.17 0.00
C ALA A 122 -8.29 -37.99 -0.25
N ALA A 123 -9.20 -37.52 -1.10
CA ALA A 123 -10.41 -38.24 -1.49
C ALA A 123 -10.07 -39.48 -2.33
N GLU A 124 -9.14 -39.36 -3.29
CA GLU A 124 -8.65 -40.48 -4.09
C GLU A 124 -8.00 -41.55 -3.22
N GLN A 125 -7.14 -41.15 -2.27
CA GLN A 125 -6.54 -42.10 -1.32
C GLN A 125 -7.57 -42.78 -0.42
N ALA A 126 -8.59 -42.05 0.06
CA ALA A 126 -9.65 -42.64 0.86
C ALA A 126 -10.49 -43.65 0.05
N ALA A 127 -10.69 -43.42 -1.24
CA ALA A 127 -11.37 -44.36 -2.15
C ALA A 127 -10.52 -45.61 -2.42
N ASN A 128 -9.19 -45.47 -2.50
CA ASN A 128 -8.26 -46.57 -2.72
C ASN A 128 -7.91 -47.37 -1.44
N CYS A 129 -8.39 -46.94 -0.26
CA CYS A 129 -8.11 -47.61 1.02
C CYS A 129 -9.01 -48.89 1.13
N PRO A 130 -8.44 -50.10 1.35
CA PRO A 130 -9.16 -51.38 1.17
C PRO A 130 -10.31 -51.60 2.16
N GLU A 131 -11.46 -52.05 1.63
CA GLU A 131 -12.79 -52.18 2.27
C GLU A 131 -12.82 -52.98 3.59
N LYS A 132 -11.86 -53.89 3.81
CA LYS A 132 -11.90 -54.87 4.91
C LYS A 132 -11.46 -54.35 6.30
N SER A 133 -11.37 -53.05 6.57
CA SER A 133 -10.69 -52.54 7.80
C SER A 133 -11.54 -51.82 8.86
N GLY A 134 -12.81 -51.49 8.62
CA GLY A 134 -13.59 -50.70 9.59
C GLY A 134 -13.06 -49.25 9.79
N VAL A 135 -12.01 -48.85 9.06
CA VAL A 135 -11.41 -47.50 9.07
C VAL A 135 -12.34 -46.48 8.41
N ARG A 136 -13.12 -46.90 7.41
CA ARG A 136 -14.10 -46.05 6.69
C ARG A 136 -15.15 -45.43 7.62
N SER A 137 -15.57 -46.12 8.68
CA SER A 137 -16.55 -45.63 9.66
C SER A 137 -15.96 -44.64 10.67
N ARG A 138 -14.66 -44.72 10.97
CA ARG A 138 -13.94 -43.76 11.82
C ARG A 138 -13.58 -42.49 11.05
N LEU A 139 -13.16 -42.64 9.79
CA LEU A 139 -12.87 -41.54 8.88
C LEU A 139 -14.12 -40.65 8.64
N SER A 140 -15.26 -41.29 8.40
CA SER A 140 -16.55 -40.61 8.20
C SER A 140 -17.13 -39.97 9.47
N ARG A 141 -16.70 -40.39 10.66
CA ARG A 141 -16.97 -39.68 11.94
C ARG A 141 -16.03 -38.50 12.17
N GLY A 142 -14.74 -38.65 11.87
CA GLY A 142 -13.75 -37.56 11.97
C GLY A 142 -14.05 -36.38 11.03
N LEU A 143 -14.54 -36.67 9.82
CA LEU A 143 -15.06 -35.67 8.88
C LEU A 143 -16.25 -34.86 9.45
N ARG A 144 -17.09 -35.48 10.30
CA ARG A 144 -18.33 -34.88 10.84
C ARG A 144 -18.10 -34.08 12.13
N ALA A 145 -17.16 -34.51 12.97
CA ALA A 145 -16.95 -33.97 14.31
C ALA A 145 -16.29 -32.57 14.36
N ASN A 146 -15.72 -32.08 13.25
CA ASN A 146 -14.89 -30.86 13.28
C ASN A 146 -15.38 -29.77 12.32
N SER A 147 -16.71 -29.56 12.29
CA SER A 147 -17.42 -28.66 11.38
C SER A 147 -17.60 -27.22 11.92
N GLY A 148 -16.99 -26.89 13.07
CA GLY A 148 -17.16 -25.59 13.74
C GLY A 148 -16.02 -24.58 13.56
N ASP A 149 -14.79 -25.01 13.26
CA ASP A 149 -13.61 -24.13 13.31
C ASP A 149 -13.04 -23.82 11.91
N PRO A 150 -12.99 -22.55 11.49
CA PRO A 150 -12.50 -22.16 10.16
C PRO A 150 -11.02 -22.47 9.90
N GLU A 151 -10.19 -22.63 10.94
CA GLU A 151 -8.79 -23.08 10.80
C GLU A 151 -8.64 -24.60 10.60
N ALA A 152 -9.63 -25.39 11.02
CA ALA A 152 -9.56 -26.85 10.93
C ALA A 152 -9.85 -27.39 9.52
N GLU A 153 -10.33 -26.57 8.58
CA GLU A 153 -10.63 -26.99 7.21
C GLU A 153 -9.37 -27.24 6.34
N ASP A 154 -8.22 -26.73 6.78
CA ASP A 154 -6.97 -26.74 6.02
C ASP A 154 -6.08 -27.97 6.30
N VAL A 155 -6.08 -28.46 7.55
CA VAL A 155 -5.22 -29.58 7.99
C VAL A 155 -5.89 -30.95 7.82
N LYS A 156 -7.21 -30.99 7.61
CA LYS A 156 -8.05 -32.19 7.41
C LYS A 156 -7.47 -33.21 6.41
N PRO A 157 -7.07 -32.82 5.18
CA PRO A 157 -6.57 -33.78 4.21
C PRO A 157 -5.17 -34.32 4.56
N LEU A 158 -4.31 -33.55 5.24
CA LEU A 158 -2.98 -34.02 5.64
C LEU A 158 -3.06 -35.12 6.73
N ILE A 159 -3.96 -34.92 7.71
CA ILE A 159 -4.23 -35.90 8.78
C ILE A 159 -4.84 -37.18 8.19
N LEU A 160 -5.74 -37.04 7.20
CA LEU A 160 -6.36 -38.16 6.49
C LEU A 160 -5.34 -39.07 5.78
N ILE A 161 -4.38 -38.45 5.08
CA ILE A 161 -3.29 -39.15 4.40
C ILE A 161 -2.42 -39.90 5.43
N GLN A 162 -2.08 -39.24 6.53
CA GLN A 162 -1.26 -39.81 7.59
C GLN A 162 -1.95 -40.97 8.31
N ASP A 163 -3.26 -40.92 8.50
CA ASP A 163 -4.05 -41.97 9.14
C ASP A 163 -4.27 -43.19 8.22
N CYS A 164 -4.54 -43.03 6.92
CA CYS A 164 -4.58 -44.19 5.99
C CYS A 164 -3.18 -44.81 5.86
N MET A 165 -2.09 -44.02 5.81
CA MET A 165 -0.72 -44.56 5.80
C MET A 165 -0.40 -45.34 7.08
N ARG A 166 -0.74 -44.80 8.26
CA ARG A 166 -0.53 -45.49 9.54
C ARG A 166 -1.36 -46.78 9.64
N ALA A 167 -2.59 -46.78 9.13
CA ALA A 167 -3.44 -47.97 9.08
C ALA A 167 -2.95 -49.04 8.08
N ALA A 168 -2.35 -48.64 6.96
CA ALA A 168 -1.74 -49.57 6.00
C ALA A 168 -0.46 -50.21 6.57
N ASN A 169 0.37 -49.43 7.29
CA ASN A 169 1.64 -49.91 7.85
C ASN A 169 1.44 -50.88 9.04
N VAL A 170 0.38 -50.69 9.84
CA VAL A 170 0.00 -51.61 10.93
C VAL A 170 -0.51 -52.97 10.42
N ARG A 171 -0.83 -53.10 9.13
CA ARG A 171 -1.25 -54.37 8.49
C ARG A 171 -0.12 -55.16 7.84
N LEU A 172 1.07 -54.56 7.68
CA LEU A 172 2.25 -55.17 7.07
C LEU A 172 3.25 -55.74 8.10
N ALA A 173 3.00 -55.54 9.40
CA ALA A 173 3.70 -56.15 10.53
C ALA A 173 2.79 -57.19 11.20
#